data_AF-A0A2D8RQ27-F1
#
_entry.id   AF-A0A2D8RQ27-F1
#
_cell.length_a   1.000
_cell.length_b   1.000
_cell.length_c   1.000
_cell.angle_alpha   90.00
_cell.angle_beta   90.00
_cell.angle_gamma   90.00
#
_symmetry.space_group_name_H-M   'P 1'
#
loop_
_entity.id
_entity.type
_entity.pdbx_description
1 polymer ?
#
loop_
_entity_poly.entity_id
_entity_poly.type
_entity_poly.pdbx_seq_one_letter_code
_entity_poly.pdbx_strand_id
1 'polypeptide(L)' 'KGRVFTSTMGSSNDLEAEGTRRMIVNGMLWAAGLPVPKGGANVDLVGDFQPTMYGFQREEGYWQKKKLKVSDFDL' A
#
# COMPACT_ATOMS: atom_id res chain seq x y z
N LYS A 1 -24.59 -1.20 17.18
CA LYS A 1 -24.34 -0.84 15.76
C LYS A 1 -22.85 -0.58 15.60
N GLY A 2 -22.19 -1.27 14.69
CA GLY A 2 -20.78 -1.01 14.33
C GLY A 2 -20.69 -0.16 13.06
N ARG A 3 -19.57 0.54 12.87
CA ARG A 3 -19.20 1.21 11.62
C ARG A 3 -18.07 0.44 10.96
N VAL A 4 -18.11 0.34 9.64
CA VAL A 4 -17.08 -0.34 8.85
C VAL A 4 -16.71 0.56 7.67
N PHE A 5 -15.40 0.71 7.46
CA PHE A 5 -14.83 1.33 6.27
C PHE A 5 -13.97 0.25 5.59
N THR A 6 -14.23 -0.02 4.32
CA THR A 6 -13.53 -1.06 3.55
C THR A 6 -12.91 -0.46 2.30
N SER A 7 -11.72 -0.95 1.93
CA SER A 7 -11.00 -0.56 0.73
C SER A 7 -10.32 -1.79 0.13
N THR A 8 -10.09 -1.77 -1.19
CA THR A 8 -9.27 -2.78 -1.90
C THR A 8 -7.77 -2.46 -1.87
N MET A 9 -7.40 -1.31 -1.30
CA MET A 9 -6.01 -0.95 -1.01
C MET A 9 -5.39 -1.94 -0.02
N GLY A 10 -4.12 -2.30 -0.22
CA GLY A 10 -3.46 -3.31 0.61
C GLY A 10 -1.99 -3.58 0.28
N SER A 11 -1.42 -2.88 -0.70
CA SER A 11 0.01 -2.93 -0.99
C SER A 11 0.78 -2.00 -0.05
N SER A 12 2.00 -2.36 0.31
CA SER A 12 2.90 -1.45 1.03
C SER A 12 3.17 -0.17 0.24
N ASN A 13 3.21 -0.24 -1.10
CA ASN A 13 3.39 0.94 -1.96
C ASN A 13 2.21 1.92 -1.87
N ASP A 14 1.01 1.44 -1.52
CA ASP A 14 -0.13 2.34 -1.37
C ASP A 14 0.16 3.39 -0.28
N LEU A 15 0.95 3.05 0.75
CA LEU A 15 1.29 3.95 1.85
C LEU A 15 2.31 5.04 1.47
N GLU A 16 2.94 4.98 0.29
CA GLU A 16 3.81 6.07 -0.18
C GLU A 16 2.99 7.34 -0.42
N ALA A 17 1.79 7.18 -0.99
CA ALA A 17 0.86 8.29 -1.17
C ALA A 17 0.35 8.80 0.19
N GLU A 18 0.37 10.11 0.37
CA GLU A 18 -0.14 10.73 1.61
C GLU A 18 -1.66 10.56 1.74
N GLY A 19 -2.40 10.65 0.62
CA GLY A 19 -3.86 10.58 0.61
C GLY A 19 -4.41 9.22 1.07
N THR A 20 -3.76 8.12 0.72
CA THR A 20 -4.11 6.76 1.15
C THR A 20 -3.85 6.56 2.64
N ARG A 21 -2.71 7.04 3.15
CA ARG A 21 -2.44 7.09 4.60
C ARG A 21 -3.54 7.86 5.34
N ARG A 22 -3.90 9.05 4.83
CA ARG A 22 -4.94 9.91 5.39
C ARG A 22 -6.32 9.25 5.35
N MET A 23 -6.64 8.54 4.27
CA MET A 23 -7.87 7.77 4.12
C MET A 23 -7.99 6.69 5.22
N ILE A 24 -6.93 5.91 5.47
CA ILE A 24 -6.93 4.86 6.49
C ILE A 24 -7.16 5.47 7.87
N VAL A 25 -6.34 6.47 8.26
CA VAL A 25 -6.41 7.06 9.59
C VAL A 25 -7.76 7.74 9.85
N ASN A 26 -8.26 8.50 8.88
CA ASN A 26 -9.59 9.12 8.98
C ASN A 26 -10.70 8.05 9.07
N GLY A 27 -10.60 6.97 8.29
CA GLY A 27 -11.54 5.85 8.33
C GLY A 27 -11.55 5.15 9.68
N MET A 28 -10.39 4.96 10.32
CA MET A 28 -10.27 4.39 11.66
C MET A 28 -10.91 5.30 12.72
N LEU A 29 -10.60 6.60 12.71
CA LEU A 29 -11.21 7.57 13.63
C LEU A 29 -12.73 7.56 13.48
N TRP A 30 -13.22 7.62 12.24
CA TRP A 30 -14.65 7.58 11.95
C TRP A 30 -15.28 6.27 12.43
N ALA A 31 -14.67 5.12 12.18
CA ALA A 31 -15.21 3.82 12.60
C ALA A 31 -15.30 3.72 14.14
N ALA A 32 -14.29 4.22 14.85
CA ALA A 32 -14.24 4.29 16.31
C ALA A 32 -15.19 5.35 16.91
N GLY A 33 -15.76 6.24 16.09
CA GLY A 33 -16.61 7.32 16.58
C GLY A 33 -15.90 8.53 17.14
N LEU A 34 -14.64 8.66 16.78
CA LEU A 34 -13.83 9.81 17.10
C LEU A 34 -14.01 10.87 15.99
N PRO A 35 -13.90 12.16 16.34
CA PRO A 35 -13.97 13.22 15.34
C PRO A 35 -12.77 13.14 14.39
N VAL A 36 -13.04 13.32 13.10
CA VAL A 36 -12.00 13.51 12.08
C VAL A 36 -11.67 15.00 11.99
N PRO A 37 -10.39 15.42 12.00
CA PRO A 37 -10.03 16.83 11.84
C PRO A 37 -10.53 17.40 10.51
N LYS A 38 -10.91 18.69 10.47
CA LYS A 38 -11.42 19.34 9.25
C LYS A 38 -10.43 19.31 8.08
N GLY A 39 -9.13 19.37 8.36
CA GLY A 39 -8.06 19.21 7.36
C GLY A 39 -7.61 17.76 7.12
N GLY A 40 -8.28 16.79 7.75
CA GLY A 40 -7.84 15.40 7.84
C GLY A 40 -6.74 15.20 8.90
N ALA A 41 -6.56 13.96 9.34
CA ALA A 41 -5.51 13.60 10.29
C ALA A 41 -4.10 13.86 9.74
N ASN A 42 -3.16 14.23 10.62
CA ASN A 42 -1.74 14.21 10.26
C ASN A 42 -1.32 12.75 10.04
N VAL A 43 -0.68 12.48 8.90
CA VAL A 43 -0.20 11.16 8.49
C VAL A 43 1.24 11.19 7.98
N ASP A 44 2.02 12.19 8.41
CA ASP A 44 3.45 12.27 8.17
C ASP A 44 4.13 10.97 8.60
N LEU A 45 5.11 10.54 7.81
CA LEU A 45 5.89 9.35 8.14
C LEU A 45 6.79 9.65 9.32
N VAL A 46 6.87 8.71 10.26
CA VAL A 46 7.88 8.75 11.31
C VAL A 46 9.12 8.03 10.77
N GLY A 47 10.11 8.81 10.33
CA GLY A 47 11.32 8.30 9.68
C GLY A 47 11.10 7.91 8.21
N ASP A 48 12.02 7.10 7.70
CA ASP A 48 12.03 6.70 6.29
C ASP A 48 11.10 5.51 6.03
N PHE A 49 10.29 5.63 4.97
CA PHE A 49 9.46 4.54 4.46
C PHE A 49 9.89 4.19 3.05
N GLN A 50 10.46 3.00 2.87
CA GLN A 50 10.96 2.50 1.59
C GLN A 50 10.34 1.11 1.36
N PRO A 51 9.11 1.04 0.82
CA PRO A 51 8.44 -0.23 0.61
C PRO A 51 9.15 -1.03 -0.48
N THR A 52 9.12 -2.35 -0.35
CA THR A 52 9.62 -3.24 -1.39
C THR A 52 8.54 -3.52 -2.42
N MET A 53 8.94 -3.67 -3.68
CA MET A 53 8.06 -4.19 -4.72
C MET A 53 7.49 -5.55 -4.34
N TYR A 54 6.26 -5.80 -4.77
CA TYR A 54 5.63 -7.11 -4.63
C TYR A 54 6.47 -8.18 -5.35
N GLY A 55 6.84 -9.23 -4.63
CA GLY A 55 7.50 -10.39 -5.22
C GLY A 55 8.48 -11.07 -4.28
N PHE A 56 8.81 -12.32 -4.64
CA PHE A 56 9.81 -13.12 -3.92
C PHE A 56 11.22 -12.97 -4.51
N GLN A 57 11.33 -12.34 -5.68
CA GLN A 57 12.59 -12.16 -6.41
C GLN A 57 13.22 -10.84 -6.00
N ARG A 58 14.38 -10.91 -5.36
CA ARG A 58 15.09 -9.74 -4.81
C ARG A 58 16.34 -9.36 -5.61
N GLU A 59 16.69 -10.17 -6.61
CA GLU A 59 17.87 -9.93 -7.43
C GLU A 59 17.60 -8.85 -8.47
N GLU A 60 18.49 -7.85 -8.54
CA GLU A 60 18.43 -6.83 -9.58
C GLU A 60 18.57 -7.46 -10.97
N GLY A 61 17.66 -7.09 -11.87
CA GLY A 61 17.65 -7.61 -13.22
C GLY A 61 17.18 -9.07 -13.34
N TYR A 62 16.53 -9.65 -12.31
CA TYR A 62 16.13 -11.07 -12.29
C TYR A 62 15.45 -11.53 -13.59
N TRP A 63 14.44 -10.79 -14.06
CA TRP A 63 13.70 -11.12 -15.28
C TRP A 63 14.51 -10.86 -16.55
N GLN A 64 15.33 -9.81 -16.55
CA GLN A 64 16.23 -9.44 -17.64
C GLN A 64 17.35 -10.46 -17.83
N LYS A 65 17.80 -11.12 -16.76
CA LYS A 65 18.77 -12.23 -16.79
C LYS A 65 18.12 -13.52 -17.30
N LYS A 66 16.90 -13.80 -16.82
CA LYS A 66 16.10 -14.97 -17.23
C LYS A 66 15.79 -14.97 -18.73
N LYS A 67 15.59 -13.81 -19.35
CA LYS A 67 15.32 -13.65 -20.81
C LYS A 67 14.29 -14.66 -21.36
N LEU A 68 13.29 -15.00 -20.54
CA LEU A 68 12.29 -16.01 -20.88
C LEU A 68 11.50 -15.55 -22.11
N LYS A 69 11.37 -16.46 -23.07
CA LYS A 69 10.56 -16.32 -24.28
C LYS A 69 9.33 -17.21 -24.15
N VAL A 70 8.30 -16.90 -24.93
CA VAL A 70 7.10 -17.73 -24.99
C VAL A 70 7.44 -19.18 -25.37
N SER A 71 8.45 -19.38 -26.24
CA SER A 71 8.96 -20.69 -26.63
C SER A 71 9.60 -21.50 -25.50
N ASP A 72 9.91 -20.88 -24.36
CA ASP A 72 10.56 -21.56 -23.23
C ASP A 72 9.53 -22.25 -22.31
N PHE A 73 8.23 -22.10 -22.61
CA PHE A 73 7.14 -22.74 -21.90
C PHE A 73 6.46 -23.77 -22.81
N ASP A 74 6.28 -25.00 -22.33
CA ASP A 74 5.43 -26.00 -22.97
C ASP A 74 3.95 -25.65 -22.71
N LEU A 75 3.45 -24.66 -23.45
CA LEU A 75 2.04 -24.21 -23.46
C LEU A 75 1.26 -24.79 -24.64
#